data_AF-A0A0S4MB44-F1
#
_entry.id   AF-A0A0S4MB44-F1
#
_cell.length_a   1.000
_cell.length_b   1.000
_cell.length_c   1.000
_cell.angle_alpha   90.00
_cell.angle_beta   90.00
_cell.angle_gamma   90.00
#
_symmetry.space_group_name_H-M   'P 1'
#
loop_
_entity.id
_entity.type
_entity.pdbx_description
1 polymer ?
#
loop_
_entity_poly.entity_id
_entity_poly.type
_entity_poly.pdbx_seq_one_letter_code
_entity_poly.pdbx_strand_id
1 'polypeptide(L)' 'MGYIILFFIAGPIILAIGNLVLGPIFNKRTPFHVQVRSFIIGSIVYLLLATIGYFLLLQGKL' A
#
# COMPACT_ATOMS: atom_id res chain seq x y z
N MET A 1 0.96 -19.28 4.53
CA MET A 1 1.39 -18.65 3.24
C MET A 1 0.37 -17.69 2.64
N GLY A 2 -0.87 -18.10 2.32
CA GLY A 2 -1.84 -17.17 1.71
C GLY A 2 -2.12 -15.90 2.52
N TYR A 3 -2.24 -16.03 3.86
CA TYR A 3 -2.45 -14.88 4.76
C TYR A 3 -1.26 -13.93 4.83
N ILE A 4 -0.03 -14.44 4.71
CA ILE A 4 1.18 -13.61 4.67
C ILE A 4 1.18 -12.78 3.40
N ILE A 5 0.87 -13.40 2.25
CA ILE A 5 0.77 -12.70 0.96
C ILE A 5 -0.32 -11.63 1.02
N LEU A 6 -1.50 -11.94 1.56
CA LEU A 6 -2.57 -10.97 1.75
C LEU A 6 -2.15 -9.81 2.65
N PHE A 7 -1.42 -10.06 3.74
CA PHE A 7 -0.92 -9.02 4.63
C PHE A 7 0.00 -8.03 3.90
N PHE A 8 0.91 -8.51 3.05
CA PHE A 8 1.80 -7.62 2.27
C PHE A 8 1.08 -6.89 1.13
N ILE A 9 0.06 -7.49 0.52
CA ILE A 9 -0.58 -6.97 -0.70
C ILE A 9 -1.81 -6.11 -0.39
N ALA A 10 -2.49 -6.31 0.74
CA ALA A 10 -3.70 -5.57 1.09
C ALA A 10 -3.46 -4.05 1.16
N GLY A 11 -2.39 -3.60 1.81
CA GLY A 11 -2.04 -2.17 1.87
C GLY A 11 -1.82 -1.55 0.49
N PRO A 12 -0.94 -2.11 -0.36
CA PRO A 12 -0.74 -1.64 -1.72
C PRO A 12 -2.03 -1.61 -2.55
N ILE A 13 -2.92 -2.60 -2.42
CA ILE A 13 -4.22 -2.59 -3.13
C ILE A 13 -5.07 -1.40 -2.67
N ILE A 14 -5.19 -1.18 -1.37
CA ILE A 14 -5.97 -0.06 -0.81
C ILE A 14 -5.38 1.28 -1.28
N LEU A 15 -4.05 1.43 -1.23
CA LEU A 15 -3.35 2.62 -1.68
C LEU A 15 -3.50 2.85 -3.19
N ALA A 16 -3.51 1.78 -4.00
CA ALA A 16 -3.73 1.87 -5.43
C ALA A 16 -5.15 2.37 -5.74
N ILE A 17 -6.16 1.83 -5.06
CA ILE A 17 -7.55 2.30 -5.23
C ILE A 17 -7.65 3.77 -4.81
N GLY A 18 -7.11 4.13 -3.64
CA GLY A 18 -7.16 5.51 -3.14
C GLY A 18 -6.48 6.52 -4.05
N ASN A 19 -5.25 6.25 -4.48
CA ASN A 19 -4.44 7.21 -5.23
C ASN A 19 -4.61 7.11 -6.76
N LEU A 20 -4.90 5.94 -7.32
CA LEU A 20 -4.95 5.76 -8.78
C LEU A 20 -6.37 5.76 -9.32
N VAL A 21 -7.39 5.50 -8.48
CA VAL A 21 -8.80 5.44 -8.89
C VAL A 21 -9.60 6.56 -8.25
N LEU A 22 -9.69 6.59 -6.92
CA LEU A 22 -10.53 7.55 -6.21
C LEU A 22 -9.95 8.97 -6.32
N GLY A 23 -8.64 9.13 -6.12
CA GLY A 23 -7.97 10.43 -6.19
C GLY A 23 -8.17 11.16 -7.52
N PRO A 24 -8.01 10.51 -8.69
CA PRO A 24 -8.26 11.17 -9.98
C PRO A 24 -9.74 11.43 -10.24
N ILE A 25 -10.63 10.57 -9.74
CA ILE A 25 -12.09 10.73 -9.88
C ILE A 25 -12.58 11.94 -9.07
N PHE A 26 -12.16 12.07 -7.80
CA PHE A 26 -12.65 13.11 -6.90
C PHE A 26 -11.87 14.43 -7.02
N ASN A 27 -10.60 14.39 -7.42
CA ASN A 27 -9.77 15.59 -7.52
C ASN A 27 -9.00 15.66 -8.85
N LYS A 28 -9.70 16.19 -9.86
CA LYS A 28 -9.15 16.42 -11.21
C LYS A 28 -8.06 17.50 -11.27
N ARG A 29 -7.86 18.29 -10.21
CA ARG A 29 -6.83 19.34 -10.19
C ARG A 29 -5.45 18.77 -9.90
N THR A 30 -5.37 17.64 -9.20
CA THR A 30 -4.10 17.01 -8.84
C THR A 30 -3.60 16.19 -10.02
N PRO A 31 -2.42 16.50 -10.60
CA PRO A 31 -1.87 15.77 -11.72
C PRO A 31 -1.69 14.29 -11.40
N PHE A 32 -1.98 13.41 -12.36
CA PHE A 32 -1.90 11.96 -12.16
C PHE A 32 -0.52 11.50 -11.70
N HIS A 33 0.57 12.12 -12.17
CA HIS A 33 1.93 11.78 -11.74
C HIS A 33 2.16 12.02 -10.24
N VAL A 34 1.47 12.98 -9.62
CA VAL A 34 1.53 13.21 -8.17
C VAL A 34 0.87 12.07 -7.43
N GLN A 35 -0.26 11.59 -7.94
CA GLN A 35 -0.99 10.48 -7.33
C GLN A 35 -0.24 9.15 -7.49
N VAL A 36 0.43 8.94 -8.62
CA VAL A 36 1.36 7.81 -8.82
C VAL A 36 2.53 7.87 -7.84
N ARG A 37 3.13 9.05 -7.63
CA ARG A 37 4.19 9.21 -6.62
C ARG A 37 3.69 8.93 -5.21
N SER A 38 2.50 9.43 -4.86
CA SER A 38 1.85 9.14 -3.57
C SER A 38 1.62 7.64 -3.37
N PHE A 39 1.13 6.94 -4.40
CA PHE A 39 0.98 5.49 -4.38
C PHE A 39 2.31 4.75 -4.17
N ILE A 40 3.36 5.12 -4.91
CA ILE A 40 4.68 4.47 -4.82
C ILE A 40 5.27 4.68 -3.42
N ILE A 41 5.34 5.92 -2.94
CA ILE A 41 5.91 6.24 -1.62
C ILE A 41 5.09 5.56 -0.52
N GLY A 42 3.77 5.65 -0.58
CA GLY A 42 2.88 5.01 0.39
C GLY A 42 3.07 3.49 0.42
N SER A 43 3.22 2.85 -0.73
CA SER A 43 3.43 1.40 -0.83
C SER A 43 4.79 1.00 -0.28
N ILE A 44 5.85 1.76 -0.56
CA ILE A 44 7.18 1.50 0.00
C ILE A 44 7.14 1.60 1.53
N VAL A 45 6.56 2.67 2.07
CA VAL A 45 6.43 2.86 3.52
C VAL A 45 5.62 1.74 4.16
N TYR A 46 4.48 1.38 3.55
CA TYR A 46 3.66 0.27 4.02
C TYR A 46 4.44 -1.04 4.04
N LEU A 47 5.13 -1.39 2.95
CA LEU A 47 5.87 -2.65 2.85
C LEU A 47 7.03 -2.72 3.84
N LEU A 48 7.71 -1.60 4.12
CA LEU A 48 8.73 -1.52 5.17
C LEU A 48 8.12 -1.80 6.55
N LEU A 49 7.01 -1.14 6.89
CA LEU A 49 6.32 -1.36 8.15
C LEU A 49 5.75 -2.78 8.27
N ALA A 50 5.19 -3.32 7.18
CA ALA A 50 4.69 -4.69 7.12
C ALA A 50 5.84 -5.68 7.31
N THR A 51 7.01 -5.44 6.72
CA THR A 51 8.19 -6.28 6.92
C THR A 51 8.63 -6.28 8.38
N ILE A 52 8.74 -5.09 8.98
CA ILE A 52 9.10 -4.95 10.40
C ILE A 52 8.06 -5.66 11.28
N GLY A 53 6.77 -5.41 11.06
CA GLY A 53 5.68 -6.04 11.81
C GLY A 53 5.65 -7.56 11.63
N TYR A 54 5.97 -8.05 10.43
CA TYR A 54 6.10 -9.48 10.18
C TYR A 54 7.22 -10.09 11.02
N PHE A 55 8.44 -9.55 10.94
CA PHE A 55 9.57 -10.08 11.70
C PHE A 55 9.41 -9.96 13.22
N LEU A 56 8.83 -8.86 13.71
CA LEU A 56 8.71 -8.62 15.15
C LEU A 56 7.50 -9.31 15.80
N LEU A 57 6.38 -9.44 15.09
CA LEU A 57 5.11 -9.84 15.71
C LEU A 57 4.51 -11.13 15.13
N LEU A 58 4.75 -11.42 13.85
CA LEU A 58 4.04 -12.47 13.11
C LEU A 58 4.95 -13.63 12.69
N GLN A 59 6.26 -13.47 12.77
CA GLN A 59 7.24 -14.50 12.41
C GLN A 59 7.02 -15.76 13.26
N GLY A 60 6.74 -16.88 12.60
CA GLY A 60 6.46 -18.16 13.26
C GLY A 60 5.04 -18.32 13.82
N LYS A 61 4.17 -17.31 13.68
CA LYS A 61 2.76 -17.35 14.11
C LYS A 61 1.75 -17.41 12.95
N LEU A 62 2.21 -17.22 11.71
CA LEU A 62 1.38 -17.02 10.51
C LEU A 62 1.85 -17.88 9.33
#